data_AF-A0AB73MNH8-F1
#
_entry.id   AF-A0AB73MNH8-F1
#
_cell.length_a   1.000
_cell.length_b   1.000
_cell.length_c   1.000
_cell.angle_alpha   90.00
_cell.angle_beta   90.00
_cell.angle_gamma   90.00
#
_symmetry.space_group_name_H-M   'P 1'
#
loop_
_entity.id
_entity.type
_entity.pdbx_description
1 polymer ?
#
loop_
_entity_poly.entity_id
_entity_poly.type
_entity_poly.pdbx_seq_one_letter_code
_entity_poly.pdbx_strand_id
1 'polypeptide(L)'
;MASRESSSKSRSGKPLHSVDLPVFVISVAAELAGMHPQTLRQYDRIGLVQPSRAPGKARRYSQRDVNRLQRIQQLSQEGVSLEGIRRIIELEALLESQKEQIAALQSQIEDAKVKLGLAERVFAAGTSGDVVHIARGTRPAPRQRSSAVVLYRQHRQPATADDAKPQR
;
A
#
# COMPACT_ATOMS: atom_id res chain seq x y z
N MET A 1 -5.90 -38.30 -37.43
CA MET A 1 -5.46 -37.16 -36.60
C MET A 1 -6.66 -36.31 -36.25
N ALA A 2 -7.25 -36.53 -35.08
CA ALA A 2 -8.37 -35.74 -34.57
C ALA A 2 -7.97 -35.18 -33.21
N SER A 3 -7.44 -33.96 -33.21
CA SER A 3 -7.04 -33.26 -31.99
C SER A 3 -8.28 -32.80 -31.24
N ARG A 4 -8.45 -33.38 -30.06
CA ARG A 4 -9.35 -32.89 -29.02
C ARG A 4 -8.72 -31.67 -28.37
N GLU A 5 -9.27 -30.48 -28.60
CA GLU A 5 -9.10 -29.36 -27.68
C GLU A 5 -10.30 -29.33 -26.75
N SER A 6 -10.14 -30.09 -25.66
CA SER A 6 -10.98 -30.00 -24.48
C SER A 6 -10.80 -28.61 -23.87
N SER A 7 -11.64 -27.65 -24.27
CA SER A 7 -11.74 -26.36 -23.61
C SER A 7 -12.37 -26.56 -22.23
N SER A 8 -11.53 -26.90 -21.24
CA SER A 8 -11.91 -26.93 -19.82
C SER A 8 -12.07 -25.49 -19.34
N LYS A 9 -13.25 -24.91 -19.56
CA LYS A 9 -13.61 -23.62 -18.98
C LYS A 9 -13.67 -23.79 -17.46
N SER A 10 -12.60 -23.35 -16.81
CA SER A 10 -12.45 -23.30 -15.36
C SER A 10 -13.71 -22.66 -14.76
N ARG A 11 -14.54 -23.48 -14.11
CA ARG A 11 -15.62 -23.00 -13.25
C ARG A 11 -14.93 -22.42 -12.03
N SER A 12 -14.69 -21.12 -12.05
CA SER A 12 -14.28 -20.37 -10.86
C SER A 12 -15.37 -20.54 -9.81
N GLY A 13 -15.12 -21.43 -8.86
CA GLY A 13 -15.97 -21.61 -7.69
C GLY A 13 -15.99 -20.29 -6.93
N LYS A 14 -17.11 -19.56 -7.00
CA LYS A 14 -17.42 -18.52 -6.02
C LYS A 14 -17.25 -19.17 -4.64
N PRO A 15 -16.47 -18.58 -3.72
CA PRO A 15 -16.39 -19.12 -2.37
C PRO A 15 -17.82 -19.21 -1.81
N LEU A 16 -18.22 -20.40 -1.38
CA LEU A 16 -19.58 -20.71 -0.91
C LEU A 16 -19.97 -19.89 0.35
N HIS A 17 -19.00 -19.19 0.94
CA HIS A 17 -19.13 -18.34 2.12
C HIS A 17 -18.34 -17.03 1.93
N SER A 18 -18.79 -16.14 1.03
CA SER A 18 -18.34 -14.74 1.11
C SER A 18 -18.99 -14.07 2.32
N VAL A 19 -18.26 -13.26 3.07
CA VAL A 19 -18.73 -12.60 4.31
C VAL A 19 -20.00 -11.76 4.07
N ASP A 20 -20.18 -11.28 2.82
CA ASP A 20 -21.34 -10.49 2.38
C ASP A 20 -22.52 -11.34 1.86
N LEU A 21 -22.41 -12.68 1.81
CA LEU A 21 -23.50 -13.52 1.31
C LEU A 21 -24.61 -13.60 2.38
N PRO A 22 -25.86 -13.24 2.06
CA PRO A 22 -26.96 -13.24 3.03
C PRO A 22 -27.50 -14.66 3.22
N VAL A 23 -26.93 -15.38 4.18
CA VAL A 23 -27.24 -16.80 4.45
C VAL A 23 -28.08 -16.98 5.73
N PHE A 24 -27.97 -16.07 6.70
CA PHE A 24 -28.55 -16.26 8.03
C PHE A 24 -29.97 -15.71 8.13
N VAL A 25 -30.88 -16.48 8.73
CA VAL A 25 -32.22 -16.02 9.09
C VAL A 25 -32.18 -15.20 10.39
N ILE A 26 -33.26 -14.45 10.67
CA ILE A 26 -33.33 -13.54 11.82
C ILE A 26 -33.07 -14.23 13.18
N SER A 27 -33.53 -15.47 13.36
CA SER A 27 -33.31 -16.23 14.60
C SER A 27 -31.83 -16.56 14.79
N VAL A 28 -31.19 -17.10 13.75
CA VAL A 28 -29.77 -17.45 13.76
C VAL A 28 -28.90 -16.21 13.92
N ALA A 29 -29.23 -15.11 13.24
CA ALA A 29 -28.51 -13.85 13.40
C ALA A 29 -28.62 -13.29 14.82
N ALA A 30 -29.79 -13.41 15.45
CA ALA A 30 -30.02 -12.96 16.82
C ALA A 30 -29.22 -13.81 17.83
N GLU A 31 -29.17 -15.12 17.64
CA GLU A 31 -28.37 -16.04 18.46
C GLU A 31 -26.86 -15.76 18.32
N LEU A 32 -26.37 -15.63 17.09
CA LEU A 32 -24.96 -15.30 16.82
C LEU A 32 -24.56 -13.92 17.37
N ALA A 33 -25.48 -12.97 17.32
CA ALA A 33 -25.26 -11.63 17.86
C ALA A 33 -25.65 -11.49 19.34
N GLY A 34 -25.93 -12.60 20.04
CA GLY A 34 -26.21 -12.60 21.49
C GLY A 34 -27.40 -11.74 21.92
N MET A 35 -28.38 -11.49 21.04
CA MET A 35 -29.49 -10.56 21.28
C MET A 35 -30.86 -11.18 21.04
N HIS A 36 -31.90 -10.56 21.60
CA HIS A 36 -33.27 -11.04 21.39
C HIS A 36 -33.76 -10.71 19.97
N PRO A 37 -34.47 -11.61 19.26
CA PRO A 37 -34.99 -11.35 17.91
C PRO A 37 -35.89 -10.11 17.80
N GLN A 38 -36.59 -9.73 18.87
CA GLN A 38 -37.37 -8.49 18.95
C GLN A 38 -36.50 -7.24 18.85
N THR A 39 -35.35 -7.23 19.53
CA THR A 39 -34.38 -6.13 19.53
C THR A 39 -33.73 -6.01 18.16
N LEU A 40 -33.40 -7.14 17.54
CA LEU A 40 -32.84 -7.16 16.18
C LEU A 40 -33.85 -6.60 15.16
N ARG A 41 -35.15 -6.90 15.30
CA ARG A 41 -36.22 -6.27 14.50
C ARG A 41 -36.32 -4.76 14.71
N GLN A 42 -36.11 -4.29 15.94
CA GLN A 42 -36.12 -2.87 16.26
C GLN A 42 -34.95 -2.15 15.58
N TYR A 43 -33.73 -2.70 15.65
CA TYR A 43 -32.54 -2.11 15.02
C TYR A 43 -32.63 -2.07 13.50
N ASP A 44 -33.18 -3.12 12.90
CA ASP A 44 -33.49 -3.16 11.47
C ASP A 44 -34.50 -2.06 11.06
N ARG A 45 -35.56 -1.87 11.86
CA ARG A 45 -36.55 -0.81 11.61
C ARG A 45 -35.95 0.60 11.68
N ILE A 46 -34.98 0.81 12.58
CA ILE A 46 -34.25 2.07 12.74
C ILE A 46 -33.19 2.25 11.62
N GLY A 47 -32.91 1.20 10.85
CA GLY A 47 -32.00 1.25 9.71
C GLY A 47 -30.52 1.06 10.05
N LEU A 48 -30.21 0.56 11.25
CA LEU A 48 -28.83 0.25 11.67
C LEU A 48 -28.19 -0.88 10.84
N VAL A 49 -29.03 -1.76 10.28
CA VAL A 49 -28.61 -2.88 9.43
C VAL A 49 -29.58 -2.98 8.26
N GLN A 50 -29.04 -3.17 7.05
CA GLN A 50 -29.83 -3.36 5.83
C GLN A 50 -29.77 -4.84 5.42
N PRO A 51 -30.68 -5.71 5.90
CA PRO A 51 -30.69 -7.09 5.47
C PRO A 51 -31.01 -7.19 3.99
N SER A 52 -30.32 -8.09 3.30
CA SER A 52 -30.71 -8.45 1.94
C SER A 52 -32.03 -9.22 1.97
N ARG A 53 -32.96 -8.83 1.09
CA ARG A 53 -34.26 -9.50 0.98
C ARG A 53 -34.14 -10.64 -0.03
N ALA A 54 -34.29 -11.88 0.44
CA ALA A 54 -34.39 -13.02 -0.45
C ALA A 54 -35.74 -13.02 -1.21
N PRO A 55 -35.80 -13.59 -2.42
CA PRO A 55 -37.06 -13.82 -3.12
C PRO A 55 -37.91 -14.77 -2.25
N GLY A 56 -38.97 -14.23 -1.65
CA GLY A 56 -39.73 -14.89 -0.58
C GLY A 56 -39.97 -14.04 0.68
N LYS A 57 -39.61 -12.74 0.67
CA LYS A 57 -39.93 -11.76 1.72
C LYS A 57 -39.23 -11.99 3.07
N ALA A 58 -38.48 -13.08 3.24
CA ALA A 58 -37.70 -13.36 4.42
C ALA A 58 -36.40 -12.53 4.44
N ARG A 59 -36.11 -11.91 5.60
CA ARG A 59 -34.88 -11.15 5.84
C ARG A 59 -33.71 -12.12 5.97
N ARG A 60 -32.64 -11.89 5.20
CA ARG A 60 -31.40 -12.65 5.32
C ARG A 60 -30.26 -11.71 5.69
N TYR A 61 -29.50 -12.13 6.69
CA TYR A 61 -28.33 -11.43 7.20
C TYR A 61 -27.08 -12.12 6.67
N SER A 62 -26.10 -11.32 6.29
CA SER A 62 -24.76 -11.78 5.97
C SER A 62 -23.92 -11.93 7.24
N GLN A 63 -22.74 -12.55 7.12
CA GLN A 63 -21.82 -12.62 8.26
C GLN A 63 -21.36 -11.21 8.68
N ARG A 64 -21.21 -10.29 7.72
CA ARG A 64 -20.89 -8.89 7.98
C ARG A 64 -21.96 -8.20 8.83
N ASP A 65 -23.23 -8.48 8.55
CA ASP A 65 -24.36 -7.94 9.31
C ASP A 65 -24.35 -8.44 10.76
N VAL A 66 -24.04 -9.72 10.97
CA VAL A 66 -23.93 -10.32 12.31
C VAL A 66 -22.79 -9.66 13.10
N ASN A 67 -21.62 -9.49 12.50
CA ASN A 67 -20.49 -8.82 13.16
C ASN A 67 -20.84 -7.37 13.51
N ARG A 68 -21.54 -6.65 12.62
CA ARG A 68 -22.03 -5.29 12.90
C ARG A 68 -23.02 -5.28 14.08
N LEU A 69 -23.93 -6.25 14.15
CA LEU A 69 -24.89 -6.38 15.26
C LEU A 69 -24.19 -6.64 16.60
N GLN A 70 -23.16 -7.47 16.62
CA GLN A 70 -22.33 -7.70 17.83
C GLN A 70 -21.68 -6.39 18.30
N ARG A 71 -21.13 -5.60 17.36
CA ARG A 71 -20.51 -4.31 17.69
C ARG A 71 -21.53 -3.30 18.22
N ILE A 72 -22.71 -3.22 17.60
CA ILE A 72 -23.84 -2.40 18.07
C ILE A 72 -24.24 -2.81 19.49
N GLN A 73 -24.33 -4.11 19.76
CA GLN A 73 -24.68 -4.61 21.09
C GLN A 73 -23.64 -4.19 22.14
N GLN A 74 -22.35 -4.32 21.83
CA GLN A 74 -21.27 -3.90 22.72
C GLN A 74 -21.37 -2.41 23.06
N LEU A 75 -21.50 -1.54 22.04
CA LEU A 75 -21.64 -0.10 22.25
C LEU A 75 -22.93 0.26 23.02
N SER A 76 -24.00 -0.50 22.81
CA SER A 76 -25.25 -0.32 23.57
C SER A 76 -25.10 -0.72 25.04
N GLN A 77 -24.29 -1.74 25.35
CA GLN A 77 -23.99 -2.14 26.73
C GLN A 77 -23.08 -1.13 27.44
N GLU A 78 -22.23 -0.43 26.68
CA GLU A 78 -21.42 0.70 27.16
C GLU A 78 -22.23 1.98 27.42
N GLY A 79 -23.53 1.97 27.15
CA GLY A 79 -24.44 3.10 27.42
C GLY A 79 -24.55 4.13 26.30
N VAL A 80 -24.05 3.82 25.10
CA VAL A 80 -24.15 4.72 23.95
C VAL A 80 -25.59 4.74 23.40
N SER A 81 -26.10 5.93 23.07
CA SER A 81 -27.42 6.08 22.45
C SER A 81 -27.45 5.46 21.04
N LEU A 82 -28.62 5.00 20.58
CA LEU A 82 -28.76 4.38 19.26
C LEU A 82 -28.34 5.31 18.10
N GLU A 83 -28.59 6.62 18.22
CA GLU A 83 -28.10 7.62 17.27
C GLU A 83 -26.57 7.76 17.32
N GLY A 84 -25.97 7.70 18.51
CA GLY A 84 -24.53 7.68 18.68
C GLY A 84 -23.91 6.44 18.02
N ILE A 85 -24.50 5.27 18.24
CA ILE A 85 -24.05 4.02 17.62
C ILE A 85 -24.14 4.11 16.09
N ARG A 86 -25.27 4.61 15.56
CA ARG A 86 -25.42 4.83 14.12
C ARG A 86 -24.29 5.71 13.57
N ARG A 87 -23.99 6.82 14.24
CA ARG A 87 -22.94 7.74 13.81
C ARG A 87 -21.55 7.10 13.86
N ILE A 88 -21.26 6.33 14.90
CA ILE A 88 -19.99 5.60 15.04
C ILE A 88 -19.84 4.62 13.88
N ILE A 89 -20.85 3.81 13.57
CA ILE A 89 -20.80 2.83 12.48
C ILE A 89 -20.64 3.52 11.11
N GLU A 90 -21.32 4.64 10.88
CA GLU A 90 -21.15 5.44 9.65
C GLU A 90 -19.71 5.96 9.52
N LEU A 91 -19.13 6.45 10.62
CA LEU A 91 -17.75 6.93 10.65
C LEU A 91 -16.73 5.80 10.44
N GLU A 92 -16.94 4.63 11.06
CA GLU A 92 -16.11 3.45 10.85
C GLU A 92 -16.13 3.02 9.37
N ALA A 93 -17.31 3.02 8.74
CA ALA A 93 -17.44 2.70 7.31
C ALA A 93 -16.71 3.71 6.43
N LEU A 94 -16.80 5.01 6.76
CA LEU A 94 -16.07 6.05 6.05
C LEU A 94 -14.55 5.87 6.21
N LEU A 95 -14.07 5.61 7.42
CA LEU A 95 -12.66 5.38 7.70
C LEU A 95 -12.12 4.18 6.92
N GLU A 96 -12.85 3.07 6.87
CA GLU A 96 -12.44 1.92 6.07
C GLU A 96 -12.36 2.27 4.57
N SER A 97 -13.36 2.98 4.04
CA SER A 97 -13.31 3.42 2.63
C SER A 97 -12.14 4.37 2.34
N GLN A 98 -11.79 5.24 3.28
CA GLN A 98 -10.66 6.15 3.16
C GLN A 98 -9.32 5.39 3.22
N LYS A 99 -9.20 4.40 4.12
CA LYS A 99 -8.01 3.54 4.18
C LYS A 99 -7.82 2.76 2.88
N GLU A 100 -8.89 2.21 2.32
CA GLU A 100 -8.86 1.55 1.01
C GLU A 100 -8.40 2.50 -0.10
N GLN A 101 -8.91 3.73 -0.12
CA GLN A 101 -8.46 4.76 -1.07
C GLN A 101 -6.98 5.12 -0.89
N ILE A 102 -6.52 5.30 0.35
CA ILE A 102 -5.11 5.59 0.66
C ILE A 102 -4.23 4.44 0.18
N ALA A 103 -4.61 3.19 0.46
CA ALA A 103 -3.86 2.01 0.02
C ALA A 103 -3.80 1.93 -1.52
N ALA A 104 -4.91 2.20 -2.21
CA ALA A 104 -4.95 2.24 -3.67
C ALA A 104 -4.06 3.34 -4.25
N LEU A 105 -4.10 4.54 -3.68
CA LEU A 105 -3.26 5.67 -4.10
C LEU A 105 -1.77 5.40 -3.83
N GLN A 106 -1.44 4.81 -2.68
CA GLN A 106 -0.07 4.40 -2.37
C GLN A 106 0.44 3.37 -3.37
N SER A 107 -0.37 2.38 -3.76
CA SER A 107 -0.01 1.43 -4.82
C SER A 107 0.23 2.14 -6.15
N GLN A 108 -0.62 3.10 -6.52
CA GLN A 108 -0.45 3.87 -7.76
C GLN A 108 0.83 4.72 -7.73
N ILE A 109 1.17 5.31 -6.59
CA ILE A 109 2.40 6.08 -6.40
C ILE A 109 3.62 5.17 -6.57
N GLU A 110 3.61 3.98 -5.96
CA GLU A 110 4.72 3.04 -6.12
C GLU A 110 4.86 2.55 -7.56
N ASP A 111 3.75 2.20 -8.22
CA ASP A 111 3.76 1.83 -9.64
C ASP A 111 4.29 2.97 -10.53
N ALA A 112 3.91 4.21 -10.24
CA ALA A 112 4.40 5.39 -10.96
C ALA A 112 5.90 5.63 -10.71
N LYS A 113 6.38 5.48 -9.47
CA LYS A 113 7.81 5.60 -9.13
C LYS A 113 8.65 4.54 -9.84
N VAL A 114 8.15 3.31 -9.93
CA VAL A 114 8.81 2.22 -10.68
C VAL A 114 8.87 2.56 -12.16
N LYS A 115 7.76 2.97 -12.78
CA LYS A 115 7.71 3.37 -14.20
C LYS A 115 8.62 4.55 -14.52
N LEU A 116 8.78 5.49 -13.59
CA LEU A 116 9.65 6.66 -13.74
C LEU A 116 11.13 6.35 -13.40
N GLY A 117 11.46 5.11 -13.04
CA GLY A 117 12.81 4.71 -12.63
C GLY A 117 13.32 5.45 -11.38
N LEU A 118 12.42 6.02 -10.58
CA LEU A 118 12.76 6.78 -9.37
C LEU A 118 13.11 5.86 -8.20
N ALA A 119 12.63 4.61 -8.21
CA ALA A 119 12.94 3.62 -7.18
C ALA A 119 14.43 3.19 -7.14
N GLU A 120 15.16 3.40 -8.24
CA GLU A 120 16.57 2.96 -8.39
C GLU A 120 17.58 4.10 -8.53
N ARG A 121 17.16 5.37 -8.46
CA ARG A 121 18.06 6.52 -8.66
C ARG A 121 18.83 6.84 -7.37
N VAL A 122 20.16 6.72 -7.42
CA VAL A 122 21.06 7.20 -6.37
C VAL A 122 21.50 8.61 -6.74
N PHE A 123 21.39 9.53 -5.78
CA PHE A 123 21.97 10.86 -5.92
C PHE A 123 23.49 10.73 -5.82
N ALA A 124 24.19 11.05 -6.90
CA ALA A 124 25.65 11.17 -6.88
C ALA A 124 26.02 12.65 -6.89
N ALA A 125 26.91 13.06 -5.99
CA ALA A 125 27.56 14.35 -6.09
C ALA A 125 28.62 14.26 -7.21
N GLY A 126 28.48 15.10 -8.23
CA GLY A 126 29.49 15.32 -9.24
C GLY A 126 30.70 16.02 -8.64
N THR A 127 31.87 15.83 -9.26
CA THR A 127 33.14 16.41 -8.78
C THR A 127 33.21 17.94 -8.89
N SER A 128 32.19 18.58 -9.48
CA SER A 128 32.03 20.03 -9.60
C SER A 128 30.99 20.59 -8.63
N GLY A 129 30.43 19.76 -7.74
CA GLY A 129 29.39 20.14 -6.79
C GLY A 129 27.96 20.07 -7.35
N ASP A 130 27.79 19.60 -8.58
CA ASP A 130 26.51 19.34 -9.23
C ASP A 130 25.87 18.04 -8.74
N VAL A 131 24.55 18.01 -8.58
CA VAL A 131 23.81 16.79 -8.21
C VAL A 131 23.32 16.11 -9.47
N VAL A 132 23.82 14.90 -9.75
CA VAL A 132 23.46 14.13 -10.96
C VAL A 132 22.64 12.91 -10.56
N HIS A 133 21.54 12.67 -11.27
CA HIS A 133 20.72 11.48 -11.10
C HIS A 133 21.33 10.30 -11.88
N ILE A 134 21.76 9.26 -11.17
CA ILE A 134 22.35 8.05 -11.77
C ILE A 134 21.53 6.83 -11.33
N ALA A 135 21.24 5.91 -12.25
CA ALA A 135 20.61 4.64 -11.91
C ALA A 135 21.56 3.76 -11.08
N ARG A 136 21.04 3.02 -10.10
CA ARG A 136 21.81 2.08 -9.26
C ARG A 136 22.67 1.16 -10.12
N GLY A 137 23.95 1.03 -9.77
CA GLY A 137 24.91 0.18 -10.49
C GLY A 137 25.56 0.80 -11.73
N THR A 138 25.19 2.03 -12.10
CA THR A 138 25.83 2.74 -13.22
C THR A 138 27.04 3.53 -12.72
N ARG A 139 28.21 3.35 -13.35
CA ARG A 139 29.41 4.14 -13.06
C ARG A 139 29.29 5.52 -13.74
N PRO A 140 29.64 6.63 -13.06
CA PRO A 140 29.68 7.95 -13.71
C PRO A 140 30.60 7.91 -14.92
N ALA A 141 30.19 8.54 -16.03
CA ALA A 141 31.01 8.60 -17.24
C ALA A 141 32.37 9.24 -16.92
N PRO A 142 33.50 8.65 -17.36
CA PRO A 142 34.81 9.24 -17.15
C PRO A 142 34.91 10.58 -17.90
N ARG A 143 35.53 11.58 -17.28
CA ARG A 143 35.83 12.88 -17.92
C ARG A 143 36.49 12.65 -19.28
N GLN A 144 36.08 13.43 -20.28
CA GLN A 144 36.93 13.73 -21.43
C GLN A 144 38.16 14.45 -20.89
N ARG A 145 39.25 13.70 -20.65
CA ARG A 145 40.51 14.27 -20.19
C ARG A 145 41.03 15.16 -21.30
N SER A 146 41.11 16.47 -21.05
CA SER A 146 41.90 17.38 -21.87
C SER A 146 43.31 16.82 -21.94
N SER A 147 43.78 16.50 -23.14
CA SER A 147 45.15 15.99 -23.40
C SER A 147 46.21 17.08 -23.30
N ALA A 148 46.04 18.02 -22.35
CA ALA A 148 46.99 19.10 -22.15
C ALA A 148 48.18 18.58 -21.34
N VAL A 149 49.30 18.39 -22.03
CA VAL A 149 50.60 18.05 -21.41
C VAL A 149 51.16 19.31 -20.76
N VAL A 150 51.33 19.28 -19.44
CA VAL A 150 52.03 20.33 -18.70
C VAL A 150 53.52 19.98 -18.68
N LEU A 151 54.33 20.72 -19.44
CA LEU A 151 55.78 20.61 -19.41
C LEU A 151 56.31 21.31 -18.15
N TYR A 152 56.62 20.53 -17.11
CA TYR A 152 57.29 21.05 -15.93
C TYR A 152 58.79 21.24 -16.22
N ARG A 153 59.26 22.49 -16.25
CA ARG A 153 60.69 22.82 -16.35
C ARG A 153 61.24 23.05 -14.94
N GLN A 154 61.98 22.08 -14.43
CA GLN A 154 62.63 22.17 -13.13
C GLN A 154 63.80 23.17 -13.23
N HIS A 155 63.67 24.34 -12.61
CA HIS A 155 64.77 25.29 -12.51
C HIS A 155 65.84 24.73 -11.57
N ARG A 156 66.99 24.32 -12.14
CA ARG A 156 68.20 23.99 -11.39
C ARG A 156 68.85 25.30 -10.96
N GLN A 157 68.96 25.51 -9.65
CA GLN A 157 69.74 26.63 -9.10
C GLN A 157 71.21 26.49 -9.53
N PRO A 158 71.89 27.58 -9.94
CA PRO A 158 73.31 27.51 -10.26
C PRO A 158 74.12 27.29 -8.98
N ALA A 159 74.89 26.21 -8.96
CA ALA A 159 75.89 25.95 -7.94
C ALA A 159 76.99 27.03 -8.07
N THR A 160 77.19 27.80 -7.01
CA THR A 160 78.37 28.67 -6.87
C THR A 160 79.62 27.80 -6.74
N ALA A 161 80.61 28.09 -7.60
CA ALA A 161 81.94 27.49 -7.70
C ALA A 161 82.55 27.15 -6.32
N ASP A 162 82.85 25.90 -6.07
CA ASP A 162 84.09 25.20 -6.46
C ASP A 162 85.29 25.68 -5.64
N ASP A 163 85.48 24.92 -4.56
CA ASP A 163 86.52 24.93 -3.56
C ASP A 163 87.78 24.30 -4.19
N ALA A 164 88.57 25.11 -4.89
CA ALA A 164 89.77 24.63 -5.55
C ALA A 164 90.97 24.64 -4.58
N LYS A 165 91.25 23.49 -3.96
CA LYS A 165 92.62 23.05 -3.63
C LYS A 165 92.68 21.53 -3.54
N PRO A 166 93.68 20.88 -4.19
CA PRO A 166 94.75 20.32 -3.35
C PRO A 166 96.17 20.25 -3.96
N GLN A 167 97.15 20.33 -3.05
CA GLN A 167 98.43 19.59 -2.93
C GLN A 167 99.54 19.67 -4.01
N ARG A 168 100.64 20.36 -3.69
CA ARG A 168 101.91 19.78 -3.18
C ARG A 168 102.77 20.85 -2.53
#